data_AF-A0A949IN99-F1
#
_entry.id   AF-A0A949IN99-F1
#
_cell.length_a   1.000
_cell.length_b   1.000
_cell.length_c   1.000
_cell.angle_alpha   90.00
_cell.angle_beta   90.00
_cell.angle_gamma   90.00
#
_symmetry.space_group_name_H-M   'P 1'
#
loop_
_entity.id
_entity.type
_entity.pdbx_description
1 polymer ?
#
loop_
_entity_poly.entity_id
_entity_poly.type
_entity_poly.pdbx_seq_one_letter_code
_entity_poly.pdbx_strand_id
1 'polypeptide(L)'
;MSTFQDRMLRTIHLYGSSGPSAAMLMTESVLNTAKTPVDATQLLAFGDKLFRDGNVALAEQYYRKAVSILGTSLGPRDRQYLDAMQRVALVCHSLKRYDEEAEILGYLKILTSTP
;
A
#
# COMPACT_ATOMS: atom_id res chain seq x y z
N MET A 1 6.20 22.24 -13.93
CA MET A 1 5.51 21.64 -12.76
C MET A 1 4.04 21.44 -13.12
N SER A 2 3.75 20.49 -14.02
CA SER A 2 2.43 20.43 -14.69
C SER A 2 1.90 19.00 -14.85
N THR A 3 2.43 18.04 -14.09
CA THR A 3 2.16 16.60 -14.30
C THR A 3 0.89 16.11 -13.60
N PHE A 4 0.44 16.83 -12.56
CA PHE A 4 -0.74 16.44 -11.79
C PHE A 4 -2.04 16.76 -12.53
N GLN A 5 -2.20 17.99 -13.04
CA GLN A 5 -3.34 18.38 -13.88
C GLN A 5 -3.40 17.56 -15.18
N ASP A 6 -2.24 17.30 -15.80
CA ASP A 6 -2.15 16.53 -17.05
C ASP A 6 -2.57 15.06 -16.85
N ARG A 7 -2.12 14.43 -15.75
CA ARG A 7 -2.59 13.08 -15.38
C ARG A 7 -4.08 13.04 -15.05
N MET A 8 -4.58 14.03 -14.31
CA MET A 8 -6.00 14.13 -13.95
C MET A 8 -6.89 14.24 -15.19
N LEU A 9 -6.48 15.06 -16.16
CA LEU A 9 -7.17 15.22 -17.46
C LEU A 9 -7.11 13.93 -18.30
N ARG A 10 -5.99 13.22 -18.29
CA ARG A 10 -5.85 11.93 -18.99
C ARG A 10 -6.75 10.83 -18.39
N THR A 11 -6.90 10.80 -17.07
CA THR A 11 -7.78 9.83 -16.39
C THR A 11 -9.26 10.11 -16.63
N ILE A 12 -9.66 11.37 -16.77
CA ILE A 12 -11.06 11.75 -17.05
C ILE A 12 -11.48 11.32 -18.46
N HIS A 13 -10.59 11.38 -19.45
CA HIS A 13 -10.89 10.96 -20.82
C HIS A 13 -10.98 9.44 -21.02
N LEU A 14 -10.35 8.64 -20.14
CA LEU A 14 -10.32 7.17 -20.22
C LEU A 14 -11.49 6.50 -19.46
N TYR A 15 -12.07 7.16 -18.46
CA TYR A 15 -13.14 6.60 -17.62
C TYR A 15 -14.51 7.18 -18.01
N GLY A 16 -15.12 6.61 -19.06
CA GLY A 16 -16.52 6.87 -19.38
C GLY A 16 -17.44 6.50 -18.21
N SER A 17 -18.23 7.47 -17.74
CA SER A 17 -19.40 7.35 -16.83
C SER A 17 -19.23 6.70 -15.45
N SER A 18 -18.02 6.34 -15.04
CA SER A 18 -17.69 5.97 -13.65
C SER A 18 -16.33 6.58 -13.31
N GLY A 19 -16.31 7.90 -13.14
CA GLY A 19 -15.11 8.62 -12.75
C GLY A 19 -14.54 8.11 -11.42
N PRO A 20 -13.22 8.24 -11.18
CA PRO A 20 -12.65 7.86 -9.90
C PRO A 20 -13.36 8.63 -8.79
N SER A 21 -13.95 7.90 -7.85
CA SER A 21 -14.58 8.48 -6.67
C SER A 21 -13.59 9.42 -5.97
N ALA A 22 -14.08 10.48 -5.32
CA ALA A 22 -13.21 11.42 -4.60
C ALA A 22 -12.21 10.73 -3.66
N ALA A 23 -12.62 9.59 -3.06
CA ALA A 23 -11.76 8.73 -2.25
C ALA A 23 -10.55 8.17 -3.02
N MET A 24 -10.71 7.79 -4.30
CA MET A 24 -9.64 7.25 -5.14
C MET A 24 -8.65 8.35 -5.56
N LEU A 25 -9.15 9.54 -5.92
CA LEU A 25 -8.30 10.69 -6.26
C LEU A 25 -7.51 11.19 -5.04
N MET A 26 -8.15 11.26 -3.87
CA MET A 26 -7.45 11.57 -2.61
C MET A 26 -6.40 10.49 -2.30
N THR A 27 -6.74 9.21 -2.49
CA THR A 27 -5.82 8.09 -2.29
C THR A 27 -4.60 8.19 -3.21
N GLU A 28 -4.78 8.42 -4.52
CA GLU A 28 -3.67 8.61 -5.46
C GLU A 28 -2.79 9.80 -5.09
N SER A 29 -3.38 10.91 -4.63
CA SER A 29 -2.61 12.09 -4.22
C SER A 29 -1.70 11.78 -3.02
N VAL A 30 -2.24 11.14 -1.99
CA VAL A 30 -1.50 10.76 -0.77
C VAL A 30 -0.41 9.72 -1.09
N LEU A 31 -0.73 8.74 -1.93
CA LEU A 31 0.22 7.72 -2.38
C LEU A 31 1.34 8.31 -3.25
N ASN A 32 1.11 9.42 -3.94
CA ASN A 32 2.10 10.07 -4.79
C ASN A 32 3.00 11.05 -4.02
N THR A 33 2.49 11.66 -2.95
CA THR A 33 3.28 12.53 -2.07
C THR A 33 4.18 11.73 -1.13
N ALA A 34 3.75 10.53 -0.71
CA ALA A 34 4.53 9.67 0.17
C ALA A 34 5.79 9.14 -0.54
N LYS A 35 6.96 9.61 -0.08
CA LYS A 35 8.27 9.21 -0.64
C LYS A 35 9.27 8.82 0.44
N THR A 36 9.04 9.25 1.67
CA THR A 36 9.97 9.00 2.78
C THR A 36 9.49 7.83 3.64
N PRO A 37 10.39 7.12 4.33
CA PRO A 37 10.00 6.06 5.26
C PRO A 37 9.05 6.55 6.37
N VAL A 38 9.12 7.84 6.75
CA VAL A 38 8.19 8.44 7.71
C VAL A 38 6.77 8.53 7.14
N ASP A 39 6.64 8.88 5.85
CA ASP A 39 5.34 8.85 5.16
C ASP A 39 4.78 7.43 5.10
N ALA A 40 5.65 6.43 4.91
CA ALA A 40 5.23 5.04 4.86
C ALA A 40 4.58 4.58 6.16
N THR A 41 5.08 5.01 7.33
CA THR A 41 4.43 4.73 8.62
C THR A 41 3.02 5.33 8.70
N GLN A 42 2.82 6.52 8.14
CA GLN A 42 1.49 7.13 8.04
C GLN A 42 0.57 6.35 7.10
N LEU A 43 1.09 5.88 5.95
CA LEU A 43 0.33 5.03 5.04
C LEU A 43 -0.12 3.73 5.71
N LEU A 44 0.73 3.12 6.56
CA LEU A 44 0.32 1.95 7.36
C LEU A 44 -0.83 2.29 8.30
N ALA A 45 -0.78 3.43 9.00
CA ALA A 45 -1.86 3.85 9.89
C ALA A 45 -3.17 4.13 9.13
N PHE A 46 -3.10 4.73 7.94
CA PHE A 46 -4.27 4.93 7.07
C PHE A 46 -4.84 3.60 6.57
N GLY A 47 -3.98 2.68 6.12
CA GLY A 47 -4.39 1.33 5.73
C GLY A 47 -5.09 0.60 6.87
N ASP A 48 -4.62 0.74 8.11
CA ASP A 48 -5.20 0.11 9.31
C ASP A 48 -6.62 0.63 9.56
N LYS A 49 -6.80 1.94 9.44
CA LYS A 49 -8.11 2.56 9.57
C LYS A 49 -9.08 2.06 8.50
N LEU A 50 -8.64 2.01 7.24
CA LEU A 50 -9.46 1.53 6.12
C LEU A 50 -9.80 0.04 6.25
N PHE A 51 -8.85 -0.77 6.72
CA PHE A 51 -9.05 -2.18 6.97
C PHE A 51 -10.13 -2.41 8.03
N ARG A 52 -10.10 -1.64 9.13
CA ARG A 52 -11.14 -1.68 10.17
C ARG A 52 -12.50 -1.17 9.68
N ASP A 53 -12.50 -0.21 8.76
CA ASP A 53 -13.71 0.32 8.11
C ASP A 53 -14.34 -0.69 7.12
N GLY A 54 -13.66 -1.81 6.86
CA GLY A 54 -14.08 -2.83 5.89
C GLY A 54 -13.64 -2.55 4.46
N ASN A 55 -12.93 -1.44 4.22
CA ASN A 55 -12.39 -1.07 2.92
C ASN A 55 -11.02 -1.73 2.67
N VAL A 56 -11.03 -3.07 2.68
CA VAL A 56 -9.85 -3.93 2.61
C VAL A 56 -9.06 -3.73 1.32
N ALA A 57 -9.75 -3.48 0.19
CA ALA A 57 -9.11 -3.27 -1.11
C ALA A 57 -8.32 -1.95 -1.18
N LEU A 58 -8.82 -0.87 -0.57
CA LEU A 58 -8.05 0.36 -0.46
C LEU A 58 -6.90 0.17 0.52
N ALA A 59 -7.12 -0.48 1.66
CA ALA A 59 -6.07 -0.78 2.64
C ALA A 59 -4.85 -1.48 2.01
N GLU A 60 -5.09 -2.44 1.10
CA GLU A 60 -4.04 -3.12 0.35
C GLU A 60 -3.11 -2.14 -0.38
N GLN A 61 -3.68 -1.14 -1.06
CA GLN A 61 -2.91 -0.17 -1.85
C GLN A 61 -1.99 0.67 -0.96
N TYR A 62 -2.49 1.09 0.21
CA TYR A 62 -1.70 1.82 1.20
C TYR A 62 -0.55 0.97 1.76
N TYR A 63 -0.82 -0.28 2.11
CA TYR A 63 0.21 -1.19 2.63
C TYR A 63 1.27 -1.53 1.59
N ARG A 64 0.88 -1.85 0.36
CA ARG A 64 1.84 -2.14 -0.72
C ARG A 64 2.73 -0.93 -1.03
N LYS A 65 2.17 0.28 -0.99
CA LYS A 65 2.97 1.50 -1.17
C LYS A 65 3.96 1.71 -0.04
N ALA A 66 3.54 1.50 1.20
CA ALA A 66 4.43 1.56 2.36
C ALA A 66 5.57 0.54 2.25
N VAL A 67 5.26 -0.71 1.89
CA VAL A 67 6.27 -1.77 1.65
C VAL A 67 7.27 -1.34 0.58
N SER A 68 6.82 -0.74 -0.53
CA SER A 68 7.71 -0.25 -1.59
C SER A 68 8.65 0.84 -1.09
N ILE A 69 8.16 1.83 -0.33
CA ILE A 69 8.97 2.93 0.20
C ILE A 69 9.99 2.42 1.23
N LEU A 70 9.54 1.58 2.17
CA LEU A 70 10.37 1.01 3.23
C LEU A 70 11.40 0.04 2.67
N GLY A 71 11.03 -0.76 1.67
CA GLY A 71 11.92 -1.70 0.99
C GLY A 71 13.07 -1.01 0.25
N THR A 72 12.79 0.13 -0.39
CA THR A 72 13.83 0.93 -1.05
C THR A 72 14.69 1.72 -0.06
N SER A 73 14.13 2.17 1.07
CA SER A 73 14.83 3.11 1.97
C SER A 73 15.56 2.45 3.14
N LEU A 74 14.97 1.42 3.75
CA LEU A 74 15.45 0.82 5.01
C LEU A 74 15.99 -0.61 4.81
N GLY A 75 15.54 -1.29 3.76
CA GLY A 75 15.95 -2.65 3.43
C GLY A 75 15.12 -3.74 4.12
N PRO A 76 15.31 -5.01 3.74
CA PRO A 76 14.40 -6.10 4.06
C PRO A 76 14.46 -6.60 5.51
N ARG A 77 15.49 -6.22 6.28
CA ARG A 77 15.65 -6.58 7.70
C ARG A 77 15.13 -5.51 8.66
N ASP A 78 14.72 -4.36 8.15
CA ASP A 78 14.19 -3.30 9.02
C ASP A 78 12.84 -3.70 9.61
N ARG A 79 12.65 -3.43 10.90
CA ARG A 79 11.42 -3.76 11.61
C ARG A 79 10.18 -3.14 10.96
N GLN A 80 10.30 -1.93 10.39
CA GLN A 80 9.19 -1.27 9.73
C GLN A 80 8.83 -1.95 8.41
N TYR A 81 9.82 -2.43 7.66
CA TYR A 81 9.59 -3.20 6.44
C TYR A 81 8.86 -4.51 6.75
N LEU A 82 9.30 -5.22 7.79
CA LEU A 82 8.66 -6.46 8.24
C LEU A 82 7.21 -6.23 8.69
N ASP A 83 6.96 -5.16 9.46
CA ASP A 83 5.60 -4.78 9.90
C ASP A 83 4.69 -4.45 8.72
N ALA A 84 5.19 -3.69 7.73
CA ALA A 84 4.47 -3.38 6.51
C ALA A 84 4.10 -4.64 5.72
N MET A 85 5.01 -5.60 5.59
CA MET A 85 4.75 -6.87 4.92
C MET A 85 3.74 -7.74 5.67
N GLN A 86 3.79 -7.78 7.00
CA GLN A 86 2.78 -8.48 7.81
C GLN A 86 1.37 -7.92 7.57
N ARG A 87 1.23 -6.60 7.43
CA ARG A 87 -0.05 -5.95 7.12
C ARG A 87 -0.58 -6.32 5.73
N VAL A 88 0.30 -6.47 4.74
CA VAL A 88 -0.10 -6.97 3.40
C VAL A 88 -0.59 -8.42 3.49
N ALA A 89 0.11 -9.28 4.24
CA ALA A 89 -0.32 -10.67 4.45
C ALA A 89 -1.72 -10.74 5.10
N LEU A 90 -1.98 -9.92 6.11
CA LEU A 90 -3.29 -9.83 6.77
C LEU A 90 -4.42 -9.41 5.81
N VAL A 91 -4.12 -8.48 4.90
CA VAL A 91 -5.08 -8.07 3.87
C VAL A 91 -5.32 -9.18 2.86
N CYS A 92 -4.26 -9.88 2.43
CA CYS A 92 -4.40 -11.03 1.53
C CYS A 92 -5.28 -12.11 2.15
N HIS A 93 -5.09 -12.40 3.44
CA HIS A 93 -5.97 -13.30 4.19
C HIS A 93 -7.44 -12.86 4.13
N SER A 94 -7.70 -11.57 4.36
CA SER A 94 -9.05 -11.01 4.34
C SER A 94 -9.70 -11.00 2.95
N LEU A 95 -8.87 -10.87 1.90
CA LEU A 95 -9.28 -10.98 0.50
C LEU A 95 -9.32 -12.44 0.01
N LYS A 96 -9.09 -13.43 0.89
CA LYS A 96 -9.01 -14.86 0.59
C LYS A 96 -7.94 -15.22 -0.45
N ARG A 97 -6.89 -14.41 -0.55
CA ARG A 97 -5.70 -14.62 -1.40
C ARG A 97 -4.64 -15.38 -0.61
N TYR A 98 -4.95 -16.62 -0.26
CA TYR A 98 -4.10 -17.43 0.61
C TYR A 98 -2.76 -17.80 -0.03
N ASP A 99 -2.70 -17.93 -1.36
CA ASP A 99 -1.45 -18.19 -2.07
C ASP A 99 -0.44 -17.06 -1.87
N GLU A 100 -0.87 -15.82 -2.06
CA GLU A 100 0.00 -14.64 -1.88
C GLU A 100 0.34 -14.41 -0.41
N GLU A 101 -0.61 -14.64 0.50
CA GLU A 101 -0.35 -14.63 1.94
C GLU A 101 0.77 -15.62 2.31
N ALA A 102 0.69 -16.86 1.82
CA ALA A 102 1.66 -17.91 2.12
C ALA A 102 3.05 -17.56 1.58
N GLU A 103 3.15 -16.98 0.38
CA GLU A 103 4.41 -16.47 -0.16
C GLU A 103 5.01 -15.38 0.73
N ILE A 104 4.21 -14.39 1.14
CA ILE A 104 4.67 -13.28 1.98
C ILE A 104 5.11 -13.79 3.36
N LEU A 105 4.34 -14.67 3.99
CA LEU A 105 4.69 -15.27 5.28
C LEU A 105 5.94 -16.15 5.18
N GLY A 106 6.10 -16.89 4.09
CA GLY A 106 7.31 -17.66 3.81
C GLY A 106 8.54 -16.75 3.72
N TYR A 107 8.43 -15.66 2.97
CA TYR A 107 9.50 -14.67 2.83
C TYR A 107 9.85 -14.01 4.18
N LEU A 108 8.84 -13.57 4.94
CA LEU A 108 9.02 -13.01 6.28
C LEU A 108 9.72 -13.98 7.22
N LYS A 109 9.33 -15.25 7.21
CA LYS A 109 9.92 -16.28 8.07
C LYS A 109 11.40 -16.47 7.78
N ILE A 110 11.80 -16.44 6.52
CA ILE A 110 13.23 -16.53 6.11
C ILE A 110 14.00 -15.31 6.65
N LEU A 111 13.44 -14.11 6.49
CA LEU A 111 14.06 -12.87 6.94
C LEU A 111 14.22 -12.80 8.47
N THR A 112 13.24 -13.26 9.24
CA THR A 112 13.28 -13.24 10.71
C THR A 112 14.03 -14.42 11.32
N SER A 113 14.19 -15.52 10.58
CA SER A 113 14.83 -16.75 11.08
C SER A 113 16.34 -16.78 10.86
N THR A 114 16.90 -15.82 10.12
CA THR A 114 18.35 -15.69 9.94
C THR A 114 18.91 -14.76 11.04
N PRO A 115 19.77 -15.25 11.96
CA PRO A 115 20.35 -14.44 13.02
C PRO A 115 21.28 -13.32 12.51
#